data_AF-A0A2V7I9I6-F1
#
_entry.id   AF-A0A2V7I9I6-F1
#
_cell.length_a   1.000
_cell.length_b   1.000
_cell.length_c   1.000
_cell.angle_alpha   90.00
_cell.angle_beta   90.00
_cell.angle_gamma   90.00
#
_symmetry.space_group_name_H-M   'P 1'
#
loop_
_entity.id
_entity.type
_entity.pdbx_description
1 polymer ?
#
loop_
_entity_poly.entity_id
_entity_poly.type
_entity_poly.pdbx_seq_one_letter_code
_entity_poly.pdbx_strand_id
1 'polypeptide(L)'
;MKRFYMLLVAVAVIGGGALWYGSQRPAAPPAPSAPLPVAAAEAFHGYTLGSDSAPIEVTEYSDFECPFCASFATVQMPVIREQLIATGKLRWRFRDFPLPSHKYSRY
;
A
#
# COMPACT_ATOMS: atom_id res chain seq x y z
N MET A 1 42.54 -47.68 0.33
CA MET A 1 42.43 -46.86 -0.90
C MET A 1 41.01 -46.92 -1.51
N LYS A 2 40.56 -48.02 -2.16
CA LYS A 2 39.23 -48.07 -2.82
C LYS A 2 38.02 -47.83 -1.89
N ARG A 3 38.07 -48.33 -0.64
CA ARG A 3 36.99 -48.13 0.36
C ARG A 3 36.80 -46.66 0.74
N PHE A 4 37.88 -45.88 0.78
CA PHE A 4 37.83 -44.45 1.08
C PHE A 4 37.15 -43.68 -0.06
N TYR A 5 37.48 -43.99 -1.31
CA TYR A 5 36.81 -43.37 -2.47
C TYR A 5 35.33 -43.78 -2.59
N MET A 6 34.96 -45.02 -2.25
CA MET A 6 33.55 -45.41 -2.21
C MET A 6 32.75 -44.62 -1.17
N LEU A 7 33.34 -44.36 0.00
CA LEU A 7 32.69 -43.54 1.03
C LEU A 7 32.53 -42.08 0.59
N LEU A 8 33.56 -41.50 -0.05
CA LEU A 8 33.46 -40.13 -0.59
C LEU A 8 32.39 -40.00 -1.68
N VAL A 9 32.29 -40.97 -2.58
CA VAL A 9 31.26 -40.97 -3.63
C VAL A 9 29.87 -41.12 -3.01
N ALA A 10 29.69 -42.01 -2.03
CA ALA A 10 28.42 -42.16 -1.33
C ALA A 10 27.99 -40.86 -0.64
N VAL A 11 28.90 -40.18 0.06
CA VAL A 11 28.60 -38.89 0.71
C VAL A 11 28.28 -37.81 -0.32
N ALA A 12 28.99 -37.75 -1.45
CA ALA A 12 28.72 -36.78 -2.50
C ALA A 12 27.34 -37.00 -3.15
N VAL A 13 26.94 -38.26 -3.39
CA VAL A 13 25.64 -38.60 -3.96
C VAL A 13 24.50 -38.29 -2.97
N ILE A 14 24.67 -38.62 -1.69
CA ILE A 14 23.66 -38.35 -0.66
C ILE A 14 23.52 -36.83 -0.45
N GLY A 15 24.64 -36.10 -0.35
CA GLY A 15 24.64 -34.65 -0.22
C GLY A 15 24.03 -33.94 -1.43
N GLY A 16 24.42 -34.35 -2.64
CA GLY A 16 23.85 -33.82 -3.88
C GLY A 16 22.35 -34.09 -4.01
N GLY A 17 21.90 -35.31 -3.66
CA GLY A 17 20.49 -35.68 -3.66
C GLY A 17 19.66 -34.87 -2.66
N ALA A 18 20.17 -34.65 -1.45
CA ALA A 18 19.50 -33.86 -0.43
C ALA A 18 19.35 -32.38 -0.84
N LEU A 19 20.40 -31.78 -1.42
CA LEU A 19 20.38 -30.41 -1.91
C LEU A 19 19.41 -30.25 -3.09
N TRP A 20 19.44 -31.18 -4.04
CA TRP A 20 18.52 -31.18 -5.19
C TRP A 20 17.06 -31.29 -4.75
N TYR A 21 16.76 -32.19 -3.81
CA TYR A 21 15.41 -32.35 -3.26
C TYR A 21 14.94 -31.11 -2.48
N GLY A 22 15.83 -30.45 -1.74
CA GLY A 22 15.53 -29.19 -1.05
C GLY A 22 15.19 -28.04 -2.00
N SER A 23 15.87 -27.98 -3.16
CA SER A 23 15.66 -26.95 -4.18
C SER A 23 14.32 -27.11 -4.93
N GLN A 24 13.78 -28.32 -4.98
CA GLN A 24 12.50 -28.59 -5.66
C GLN A 24 11.27 -28.37 -4.78
N ARG A 25 11.43 -27.89 -3.54
CA ARG A 25 10.28 -27.63 -2.66
C ARG A 25 9.42 -26.51 -3.26
N PRO A 26 8.16 -26.76 -3.60
CA PRO A 26 7.26 -25.72 -4.05
C PRO A 26 7.16 -24.64 -2.97
N ALA A 27 7.20 -23.37 -3.37
CA ALA A 27 6.93 -22.28 -2.44
C ALA A 27 5.53 -22.49 -1.85
N ALA A 28 5.41 -22.33 -0.52
CA ALA A 28 4.10 -22.34 0.12
C ALA A 28 3.23 -21.23 -0.50
N PRO A 29 1.95 -21.50 -0.78
CA PRO A 29 1.05 -20.46 -1.27
C PRO A 29 1.02 -19.30 -0.26
N PRO A 30 0.95 -18.05 -0.73
CA PRO A 30 0.88 -16.90 0.16
C PRO A 30 -0.32 -17.07 1.09
N ALA A 31 -0.10 -16.86 2.39
CA ALA A 31 -1.19 -16.85 3.35
C ALA A 31 -2.23 -15.79 2.96
N PRO A 32 -3.53 -16.04 3.16
CA PRO A 32 -4.55 -15.03 2.91
C PRO A 32 -4.24 -13.80 3.75
N SER A 33 -4.06 -12.66 3.09
CA SER A 33 -3.89 -11.37 3.74
C SER A 33 -5.17 -11.08 4.53
N ALA A 34 -5.05 -11.00 5.86
CA ALA A 34 -6.12 -10.45 6.67
C ALA A 34 -6.45 -9.03 6.14
N PRO A 35 -7.72 -8.64 6.05
CA PRO A 35 -8.06 -7.27 5.72
C PRO A 35 -7.33 -6.37 6.70
N LEU A 36 -6.51 -5.45 6.17
CA LEU A 36 -5.91 -4.41 6.98
C LEU A 36 -7.06 -3.75 7.76
N PRO A 37 -6.92 -3.51 9.08
CA PRO A 37 -7.86 -2.67 9.77
C PRO A 37 -7.84 -1.33 9.04
N VAL A 38 -8.83 -1.10 8.18
CA VAL A 38 -9.16 0.23 7.70
C VAL A 38 -9.34 1.00 8.98
N ALA A 39 -8.53 2.03 9.20
CA ALA A 39 -8.54 2.85 10.40
C ALA A 39 -9.94 3.49 10.56
N ALA A 40 -10.87 2.70 11.08
CA ALA A 40 -12.22 3.08 11.44
C ALA A 40 -12.25 3.67 12.86
N ALA A 41 -11.09 3.69 13.53
CA ALA A 41 -10.95 4.08 14.93
C ALA A 41 -10.50 5.54 15.12
N GLU A 42 -9.90 6.19 14.12
CA GLU A 42 -9.62 7.62 14.19
C GLU A 42 -10.83 8.38 13.64
N ALA A 43 -11.35 9.32 14.44
CA ALA A 43 -12.48 10.16 14.05
C ALA A 43 -12.23 10.77 12.67
N PHE A 44 -13.27 10.89 11.84
CA PHE A 44 -13.12 11.51 10.53
C PHE A 44 -12.58 12.92 10.71
N HIS A 45 -11.37 13.12 10.19
CA HIS A 45 -10.59 14.32 10.34
C HIS A 45 -10.43 14.94 8.95
N GLY A 46 -11.27 15.92 8.61
CA GLY A 46 -11.34 16.48 7.27
C GLY A 46 -12.63 17.22 6.95
N TYR A 47 -12.91 17.44 5.66
CA TYR A 47 -14.07 18.19 5.18
C TYR A 47 -14.67 17.56 3.92
N THR A 48 -15.90 17.93 3.58
CA THR A 48 -16.58 17.52 2.35
C THR A 48 -17.03 18.73 1.55
N LEU A 49 -16.90 18.68 0.23
CA LEU A 49 -17.37 19.71 -0.70
C LEU A 49 -18.27 19.09 -1.78
N GLY A 50 -19.23 19.87 -2.29
CA GLY A 50 -20.14 19.47 -3.36
C GLY A 50 -21.48 18.91 -2.85
N SER A 51 -22.33 18.52 -3.80
CA SER A 51 -23.67 18.01 -3.51
C SER A 51 -23.64 16.58 -2.95
N ASP A 52 -24.51 16.28 -1.98
CA ASP A 52 -24.76 14.91 -1.52
C ASP A 52 -25.33 14.01 -2.62
N SER A 53 -25.97 14.60 -3.63
CA SER A 53 -26.56 13.90 -4.78
C SER A 53 -25.62 13.78 -5.98
N ALA A 54 -24.34 14.18 -5.86
CA ALA A 54 -23.40 14.06 -6.96
C ALA A 54 -23.22 12.58 -7.33
N PRO A 55 -23.16 12.24 -8.64
CA PRO A 55 -23.11 10.84 -9.07
C PRO A 55 -21.78 10.14 -8.76
N ILE A 56 -20.72 10.91 -8.44
CA ILE A 56 -19.38 10.40 -8.13
C ILE A 56 -18.92 11.04 -6.82
N GLU A 57 -18.31 10.25 -5.94
CA GLU A 57 -17.61 10.73 -4.76
C GLU A 57 -16.12 10.33 -4.84
N VAL A 58 -15.22 11.28 -4.58
CA VAL A 58 -13.78 11.02 -4.47
C VAL A 58 -13.33 11.36 -3.05
N THR A 59 -12.59 10.45 -2.43
CA THR A 59 -11.94 10.69 -1.14
C THR A 59 -10.44 10.89 -1.34
N GLU A 60 -9.95 12.07 -0.99
CA GLU A 60 -8.53 12.41 -0.95
C GLU A 60 -7.98 12.17 0.46
N TYR A 61 -6.84 11.49 0.54
CA TYR A 61 -6.01 11.44 1.74
C TYR A 61 -4.79 12.34 1.49
N SER A 62 -4.62 13.36 2.33
CA SER A 62 -3.59 14.38 2.15
C SER A 62 -2.89 14.67 3.45
N ASP A 63 -1.63 15.06 3.36
CA ASP A 63 -0.78 15.43 4.49
C ASP A 63 -0.31 16.88 4.31
N PHE A 64 -0.46 17.71 5.35
CA PHE A 64 -0.14 19.14 5.28
C PHE A 64 1.35 19.48 5.12
N GLU A 65 2.26 18.55 5.44
CA GLU A 65 3.71 18.72 5.21
C GLU A 65 4.18 18.09 3.88
N CYS A 66 3.30 17.40 3.15
CA CYS A 66 3.67 16.80 1.86
C CYS A 66 3.75 17.85 0.73
N PRO A 67 4.90 18.05 0.07
CA PRO A 67 5.05 19.06 -0.98
C PRO A 67 4.22 18.75 -2.24
N PHE A 68 3.97 17.49 -2.54
CA PHE A 68 3.12 17.09 -3.67
C PHE A 68 1.63 17.34 -3.38
N CYS A 69 1.21 17.13 -2.13
CA CYS A 69 -0.15 17.50 -1.67
C CYS A 69 -0.35 19.01 -1.76
N ALA A 70 0.64 19.81 -1.34
CA ALA A 70 0.59 21.27 -1.49
C ALA A 70 0.52 21.70 -2.97
N SER A 71 1.29 21.07 -3.85
CA SER A 71 1.21 21.34 -5.30
C SER A 71 -0.15 20.98 -5.88
N PHE A 72 -0.71 19.83 -5.53
CA PHE A 72 -2.05 19.43 -5.95
C PHE A 72 -3.12 20.41 -5.47
N ALA A 73 -3.08 20.81 -4.19
CA ALA A 73 -4.03 21.74 -3.58
C ALA A 73 -3.99 23.14 -4.22
N THR A 74 -2.83 23.59 -4.68
CA THR A 74 -2.66 24.93 -5.26
C THR A 74 -2.88 24.96 -6.78
N VAL A 75 -2.52 23.89 -7.48
CA VAL A 75 -2.55 23.87 -8.96
C VAL A 75 -3.80 23.15 -9.49
N GLN A 76 -4.10 21.96 -8.97
CA GLN A 76 -5.12 21.08 -9.57
C GLN A 76 -6.49 21.23 -8.91
N MET A 77 -6.53 21.35 -7.58
CA MET A 77 -7.78 21.46 -6.82
C MET A 77 -8.68 22.63 -7.25
N PRO A 78 -8.18 23.83 -7.62
CA PRO A 78 -9.05 24.90 -8.13
C PRO A 78 -9.85 24.49 -9.37
N VAL A 79 -9.20 23.83 -10.32
CA VAL A 79 -9.84 23.37 -11.57
C VAL A 79 -10.87 22.27 -11.27
N ILE A 80 -10.53 21.32 -10.40
CA ILE A 80 -11.46 20.27 -9.94
C ILE A 80 -12.69 20.90 -9.27
N ARG A 81 -12.47 21.90 -8.41
CA ARG A 81 -13.53 22.60 -7.70
C ARG A 81 -14.49 23.29 -8.66
N GLU A 82 -13.96 24.02 -9.63
CA GLU A 82 -14.78 24.78 -10.58
C GLU A 82 -15.50 23.86 -11.58
N GLN A 83 -14.78 22.91 -12.17
CA GLN A 83 -15.32 22.14 -13.29
C GLN A 83 -16.14 20.91 -12.87
N LEU A 84 -15.87 20.34 -11.69
CA LEU A 84 -16.46 19.08 -11.25
C LEU A 84 -17.31 19.23 -9.99
N ILE A 85 -16.81 19.94 -8.96
CA ILE A 85 -17.54 20.09 -7.70
C ILE A 85 -18.68 21.10 -7.85
N ALA A 86 -18.39 22.29 -8.36
CA ALA A 86 -19.38 23.36 -8.52
C ALA A 86 -20.46 23.04 -9.56
N THR A 87 -20.15 22.19 -10.54
CA THR A 87 -21.13 21.70 -11.53
C THR A 87 -21.97 20.52 -11.04
N GLY A 88 -21.79 20.09 -9.78
CA GLY A 88 -22.55 18.99 -9.17
C GLY A 88 -22.18 17.60 -9.68
N LYS A 89 -21.13 17.48 -10.50
CA LYS A 89 -20.67 16.20 -11.06
C LYS A 89 -19.90 15.36 -10.06
N LEU A 90 -19.27 16.01 -9.07
CA LEU A 90 -18.37 15.38 -8.12
C LEU A 90 -18.61 15.88 -6.70
N ARG A 91 -18.70 14.94 -5.76
CA ARG A 91 -18.54 15.19 -4.33
C ARG A 91 -17.10 14.88 -3.93
N TRP A 92 -16.47 15.79 -3.21
CA TRP A 92 -15.09 15.63 -2.74
C TRP A 92 -15.06 15.46 -1.23
N ARG A 93 -14.39 14.42 -0.73
CA ARG A 93 -14.10 14.24 0.69
C ARG A 93 -12.60 14.35 0.91
N PHE A 94 -12.17 15.35 1.65
CA PHE A 94 -10.81 15.44 2.13
C PHE A 94 -10.67 14.68 3.45
N ARG A 95 -9.58 13.95 3.61
CA ARG A 95 -9.17 13.27 4.85
C ARG A 95 -7.73 13.62 5.16
N ASP A 96 -7.50 14.11 6.36
CA ASP A 96 -6.17 14.29 6.89
C ASP A 96 -5.50 12.92 7.07
N PHE A 97 -4.27 12.82 6.58
CA PHE A 97 -3.47 11.59 6.56
C PHE A 97 -2.03 11.87 6.96
N PRO A 98 -1.79 12.21 8.25
CA PRO A 98 -0.47 12.57 8.74
C PRO A 98 0.47 11.36 8.70
N LEU A 99 1.55 11.47 7.92
CA LEU A 99 2.57 10.44 7.82
C LEU A 99 3.41 10.40 9.10
N PRO A 100 3.90 9.23 9.53
CA PRO A 100 4.74 9.13 10.74
C PRO A 100 6.01 9.99 10.70
N SER A 101 6.51 10.33 9.51
CA SER A 101 7.68 11.18 9.29
C SER A 101 7.39 12.68 9.38
N HIS A 102 6.12 13.08 9.39
CA HIS A 102 5.68 14.47 9.36
C HIS A 102 5.19 14.88 10.75
N LYS A 103 6.06 15.56 11.48
CA LYS A 103 5.86 15.88 12.91
C LYS A 103 4.75 16.92 13.13
N TYR A 104 4.51 17.78 12.15
CA TYR A 104 3.60 18.93 12.22
C TYR A 104 2.43 18.82 11.23
N SER A 105 2.19 17.65 10.62
CA SER A 105 1.07 17.48 9.69
C SER A 105 -0.27 17.15 10.37
N ARG A 106 -0.27 16.90 11.68
CA ARG A 106 -1.52 16.78 12.47
C ARG A 106 -2.05 18.16 12.82
N TYR A 107 -3.34 18.37 12.63
CA TYR A 107 -4.05 19.57 13.10
C TYR A 107 -4.43 19.51 14.58
#